data_AF-A0A3Q2QH48-F1
#
_entry.id   AF-A0A3Q2QH48-F1
#
_cell.length_a   1.000
_cell.length_b   1.000
_cell.length_c   1.000
_cell.angle_alpha   90.00
_cell.angle_beta   90.00
_cell.angle_gamma   90.00
#
_symmetry.space_group_name_H-M   'P 1'
#
loop_
_entity.id
_entity.type
_entity.pdbx_description
1 polymer ?
#
loop_
_entity_poly.entity_id
_entity_poly.type
_entity_poly.pdbx_seq_one_letter_code
_entity_poly.pdbx_strand_id
1 'polypeptide(L)'
;MSDNDDIEVDSDEESPRYHSVADKRAHHNALERKRRDHIKDSFHSLRDSVPSLQGEKTWRSSDQDRHNDQKHQSTKQASRAQILDKATEYIQYMRRKNHTHQQDIDDLKRQNALLEQQVRALEKVKGSTQLQSSYSSPDSSLYTNPKGSAVSAFDGGSDSSSESEPEEPQTRKKLRVEAS
;
A
#
# COMPACT_ATOMS: atom_id res chain seq x y z
N MET A 1 -42.12 52.44 57.52
CA MET A 1 -40.81 51.74 57.47
C MET A 1 -41.05 50.50 56.64
N SER A 2 -40.22 50.26 55.63
CA SER A 2 -40.47 49.32 54.53
C SER A 2 -40.28 47.88 55.01
N ASP A 3 -41.34 47.07 54.91
CA ASP A 3 -41.32 45.63 55.10
C ASP A 3 -41.07 44.94 53.76
N ASN A 4 -40.23 43.91 53.81
CA ASN A 4 -40.04 42.82 52.85
C ASN A 4 -39.63 43.16 51.40
N ASP A 5 -38.32 43.10 51.15
CA ASP A 5 -37.79 42.60 49.87
C ASP A 5 -37.86 41.07 49.89
N ASP A 6 -38.89 40.55 49.24
CA ASP A 6 -39.08 39.15 48.88
C ASP A 6 -38.04 38.79 47.80
N ILE A 7 -36.89 38.28 48.21
CA ILE A 7 -35.95 37.64 47.28
C ILE A 7 -36.50 36.25 47.00
N GLU A 8 -37.34 36.16 45.96
CA GLU A 8 -37.55 34.90 45.25
C GLU A 8 -36.23 34.49 44.62
N VAL A 9 -35.50 33.61 45.32
CA VAL A 9 -34.41 32.85 44.72
C VAL A 9 -35.07 31.85 43.78
N ASP A 10 -35.31 32.29 42.56
CA ASP A 10 -35.61 31.44 41.41
C ASP A 10 -34.38 30.55 41.17
N SER A 11 -34.31 29.46 41.94
CA SER A 11 -33.27 28.45 41.82
C SER A 11 -33.62 27.58 40.63
N ASP A 12 -33.49 28.15 39.43
CA ASP A 12 -33.38 27.44 38.16
C ASP A 12 -31.99 26.75 38.08
N GLU A 13 -31.63 26.05 39.16
CA GLU A 13 -30.42 25.24 39.26
C GLU A 13 -30.84 23.80 38.98
N GLU A 14 -30.84 23.45 37.69
CA GLU A 14 -30.82 22.07 37.20
C GLU A 14 -29.56 21.38 37.77
N SER A 15 -29.66 20.92 39.02
CA SER A 15 -28.57 20.35 39.79
C SER A 15 -28.39 18.88 39.40
N PRO A 16 -27.24 18.46 38.82
CA PRO A 16 -26.98 17.09 38.38
C PRO A 16 -26.66 16.15 39.56
N ARG A 17 -27.26 16.38 40.74
CA ARG A 17 -26.87 15.75 42.01
C ARG A 17 -27.51 14.40 42.32
N TYR A 18 -28.39 13.89 41.46
CA TYR A 18 -29.04 12.59 41.67
C TYR A 18 -28.99 11.68 40.44
N HIS A 19 -27.81 11.47 39.86
CA HIS A 19 -27.57 10.15 39.26
C HIS A 19 -27.46 9.15 40.40
N SER A 20 -28.50 8.33 40.56
CA SER A 20 -28.49 7.27 41.56
C SER A 20 -27.28 6.37 41.34
N VAL A 21 -26.85 5.65 42.38
CA VAL A 21 -25.78 4.64 42.23
C VAL A 21 -26.14 3.63 41.13
N ALA A 22 -27.45 3.40 40.89
CA ALA A 22 -27.93 2.58 39.80
C ALA A 22 -27.69 3.23 38.42
N ASP A 23 -27.89 4.54 38.27
CA ASP A 23 -27.63 5.26 37.00
C ASP A 23 -26.14 5.29 36.66
N LYS A 24 -25.29 5.53 37.65
CA LYS A 24 -23.82 5.45 37.49
C LYS A 24 -23.39 4.06 37.05
N ARG A 25 -23.97 3.01 37.64
CA ARG A 25 -23.73 1.61 37.28
C ARG A 25 -24.24 1.28 35.87
N ALA A 26 -25.42 1.77 35.51
CA ALA A 26 -26.03 1.56 34.19
C ALA A 26 -25.19 2.24 33.10
N HIS A 27 -24.76 3.48 33.31
CA HIS A 27 -23.88 4.21 32.41
C HIS A 27 -22.53 3.50 32.22
N HIS A 28 -21.89 3.07 33.32
CA HIS A 28 -20.66 2.29 33.24
C HIS A 28 -20.85 0.99 32.43
N ASN A 29 -21.95 0.26 32.67
CA ASN A 29 -22.29 -0.94 31.91
C ASN A 29 -22.53 -0.66 30.42
N ALA A 30 -23.10 0.50 30.09
CA ALA A 30 -23.31 0.93 28.72
C ALA A 30 -21.97 1.21 28.01
N LEU A 31 -21.07 1.94 28.66
CA LEU A 31 -19.74 2.22 28.13
C LEU A 31 -18.93 0.94 27.88
N GLU A 32 -18.96 0.00 28.83
CA GLU A 32 -18.23 -1.26 28.69
C GLU A 32 -18.83 -2.16 27.59
N ARG A 33 -20.16 -2.14 27.37
CA ARG A 33 -20.75 -2.79 26.18
C ARG A 33 -20.19 -2.20 24.89
N LYS A 34 -20.21 -0.87 24.76
CA LYS A 34 -19.66 -0.17 23.59
C LYS A 34 -18.18 -0.53 23.37
N ARG A 35 -17.37 -0.56 24.43
CA ARG A 35 -15.97 -1.00 24.35
C ARG A 35 -15.85 -2.44 23.87
N ARG A 36 -16.66 -3.37 24.40
CA ARG A 36 -16.63 -4.79 23.98
C ARG A 36 -17.04 -4.97 22.52
N ASP A 37 -17.99 -4.19 22.03
CA ASP A 37 -18.39 -4.22 20.62
C ASP A 37 -17.26 -3.73 19.72
N HIS A 38 -16.60 -2.63 20.06
CA HIS A 38 -15.42 -2.18 19.31
C HIS A 38 -14.30 -3.24 19.28
N ILE A 39 -14.03 -3.90 20.41
CA ILE A 39 -13.04 -4.99 20.47
C ILE A 39 -13.48 -6.17 19.59
N LYS A 40 -14.77 -6.51 19.63
CA LYS A 40 -15.34 -7.57 18.80
C LYS A 40 -15.12 -7.26 17.31
N ASP A 41 -15.34 -6.03 16.88
CA ASP A 41 -15.12 -5.62 15.49
C ASP A 41 -13.63 -5.71 15.11
N SER A 42 -12.73 -5.26 15.98
CA SER A 42 -11.29 -5.43 15.77
C SER A 42 -10.87 -6.91 15.63
N PHE A 43 -11.50 -7.83 16.36
CA PHE A 43 -11.27 -9.27 16.21
C PHE A 43 -11.77 -9.81 14.86
N HIS A 44 -12.88 -9.28 14.34
CA HIS A 44 -13.36 -9.64 13.00
C HIS A 44 -12.37 -9.15 11.93
N SER A 45 -11.95 -7.88 11.99
CA SER A 45 -10.95 -7.32 11.07
C SER A 45 -9.62 -8.08 11.12
N LEU A 46 -9.17 -8.49 12.31
CA LEU A 46 -7.96 -9.28 12.47
C LEU A 46 -8.11 -10.67 11.85
N ARG A 47 -9.22 -11.35 12.11
CA ARG A 47 -9.51 -12.67 11.51
C ARG A 47 -9.49 -12.59 10.00
N ASP A 48 -10.13 -11.58 9.44
CA ASP A 48 -10.24 -11.38 7.99
C ASP A 48 -8.90 -10.98 7.36
N SER A 49 -7.91 -10.56 8.14
CA SER A 49 -6.54 -10.27 7.65
C SER A 49 -5.62 -11.50 7.66
N VAL A 50 -6.03 -12.59 8.30
CA VAL A 50 -5.22 -13.81 8.47
C VAL A 50 -5.75 -14.90 7.52
N PRO A 51 -5.02 -15.27 6.45
CA PRO A 51 -5.54 -16.16 5.40
C PRO A 51 -6.05 -17.51 5.89
N SER A 52 -5.41 -18.10 6.90
CA SER A 52 -5.81 -19.38 7.47
C SER A 52 -7.15 -19.36 8.23
N LEU A 53 -7.70 -18.17 8.51
CA LEU A 53 -8.95 -17.98 9.25
C LEU A 53 -10.12 -17.51 8.36
N GLN A 54 -9.85 -17.20 7.08
CA GLN A 54 -10.82 -16.64 6.11
C GLN A 54 -11.84 -17.67 5.55
N GLY A 55 -11.79 -18.95 5.97
CA GLY A 55 -12.40 -20.05 5.21
C GLY A 55 -13.70 -20.69 5.73
N GLU A 56 -14.28 -20.29 6.86
CA GLU A 56 -15.33 -21.12 7.49
C GLU A 56 -16.78 -20.62 7.39
N LYS A 57 -17.06 -19.40 6.85
CA LYS A 57 -18.42 -18.83 6.93
C LYS A 57 -18.97 -18.05 5.73
N THR A 58 -18.21 -17.80 4.67
CA THR A 58 -18.70 -16.99 3.54
C THR A 58 -19.56 -17.74 2.51
N TRP A 59 -19.67 -19.07 2.60
CA TRP A 59 -20.33 -19.90 1.57
C TRP A 59 -21.78 -20.33 1.87
N ARG A 60 -22.44 -19.86 2.95
CA ARG A 60 -23.75 -20.43 3.37
C ARG A 60 -24.90 -19.46 3.61
N SER A 61 -24.79 -18.19 3.21
CA SER A 61 -25.91 -17.24 3.34
C SER A 61 -26.80 -17.12 2.10
N SER A 62 -26.63 -18.00 1.12
CA SER A 62 -27.47 -18.04 -0.09
C SER A 62 -27.87 -19.48 -0.34
N ASP A 63 -28.87 -19.98 0.39
CA ASP A 63 -29.77 -21.03 -0.09
C ASP A 63 -30.97 -21.11 0.85
N GLN A 64 -32.06 -20.52 0.37
CA GLN A 64 -33.43 -20.73 0.80
C GLN A 64 -33.79 -22.20 0.54
N ASP A 65 -34.61 -22.80 1.41
CA ASP A 65 -35.21 -24.15 1.32
C ASP A 65 -34.28 -25.37 1.49
N ARG A 66 -34.37 -26.01 2.66
CA ARG A 66 -34.54 -27.47 2.80
C ARG A 66 -34.74 -27.88 4.28
N HIS A 67 -35.90 -28.44 4.57
CA HIS A 67 -36.14 -29.27 5.75
C HIS A 67 -35.19 -30.48 5.75
N ASN A 68 -34.28 -30.57 6.74
CA ASN A 68 -33.89 -31.85 7.34
C ASN A 68 -33.21 -31.63 8.70
N ASP A 69 -33.76 -32.29 9.71
CA ASP A 69 -33.35 -32.30 11.10
C ASP A 69 -32.24 -33.35 11.28
N GLN A 70 -30.97 -32.95 11.24
CA GLN A 70 -29.91 -33.61 12.02
C GLN A 70 -28.62 -32.77 12.02
N LYS A 71 -28.24 -32.29 13.22
CA LYS A 71 -26.90 -31.82 13.58
C LYS A 71 -26.42 -30.58 12.82
N HIS A 72 -26.90 -29.41 13.26
CA HIS A 72 -26.18 -28.15 13.10
C HIS A 72 -24.78 -28.31 13.72
N GLN A 73 -23.80 -28.75 12.92
CA GLN A 73 -22.41 -28.51 13.25
C GLN A 73 -22.31 -26.99 13.29
N SER A 74 -22.20 -26.45 14.50
CA SER A 74 -21.85 -25.07 14.72
C SER A 74 -20.69 -24.75 13.79
N THR A 75 -20.92 -23.91 12.78
CA THR A 75 -19.82 -23.35 11.99
C THR A 75 -18.94 -22.65 13.02
N LYS A 76 -17.81 -23.28 13.37
CA LYS A 76 -17.01 -22.85 14.52
C LYS A 76 -16.47 -21.49 14.12
N GLN A 77 -16.99 -20.42 14.74
CA GLN A 77 -16.28 -19.15 14.68
C GLN A 77 -14.90 -19.43 15.26
N ALA A 78 -13.83 -19.03 14.58
CA ALA A 78 -12.49 -19.08 15.14
C ALA A 78 -12.53 -18.39 16.51
N SER A 79 -12.11 -19.08 17.57
CA SER A 79 -12.14 -18.52 18.92
C SER A 79 -11.16 -17.35 19.02
N ARG A 80 -11.39 -16.44 19.98
CA ARG A 80 -10.50 -15.27 20.17
C ARG A 80 -9.04 -15.69 20.37
N ALA A 81 -8.80 -16.76 21.13
CA ALA A 81 -7.46 -17.32 21.32
C ALA A 81 -6.85 -17.78 19.98
N GLN A 82 -7.61 -18.58 19.20
CA GLN A 82 -7.15 -19.05 17.89
C GLN A 82 -6.85 -17.89 16.92
N ILE A 83 -7.64 -16.82 16.95
CA ILE A 83 -7.36 -15.62 16.13
C ILE A 83 -6.01 -15.01 16.51
N LEU A 84 -5.73 -14.86 17.81
CA LEU A 84 -4.45 -14.32 18.29
C LEU A 84 -3.27 -15.25 17.96
N ASP A 85 -3.43 -16.57 18.15
CA ASP A 85 -2.41 -17.56 17.85
C ASP A 85 -2.05 -17.55 16.36
N LYS A 86 -3.07 -17.63 15.50
CA LYS A 86 -2.87 -17.64 14.03
C LYS A 86 -2.39 -16.30 13.49
N ALA A 87 -2.79 -15.18 14.09
CA ALA A 87 -2.24 -13.87 13.73
C ALA A 87 -0.74 -13.79 14.08
N THR A 88 -0.36 -14.28 15.26
CA THR A 88 1.04 -14.31 15.70
C THR A 88 1.90 -15.18 14.79
N GLU A 89 1.44 -16.40 14.48
CA GLU A 89 2.09 -17.30 13.52
C GLU A 89 2.25 -16.62 12.15
N TYR A 90 1.19 -15.97 11.65
CA TYR A 90 1.20 -15.33 10.35
C TYR A 90 2.18 -14.16 10.27
N ILE A 91 2.25 -13.32 11.31
CA ILE A 91 3.24 -12.23 11.39
C ILE A 91 4.66 -12.79 11.33
N GLN A 92 4.96 -13.84 12.10
CA GLN A 92 6.29 -14.46 12.09
C GLN A 92 6.63 -15.10 10.75
N TYR A 93 5.66 -15.77 10.12
CA TYR A 93 5.81 -16.33 8.79
C TYR A 93 6.10 -15.23 7.76
N MET A 94 5.29 -14.16 7.72
CA MET A 94 5.47 -13.07 6.77
C MET A 94 6.78 -12.32 6.97
N ARG A 95 7.26 -12.17 8.21
CA ARG A 95 8.60 -11.60 8.48
C ARG A 95 9.71 -12.44 7.84
N ARG A 96 9.68 -13.76 8.05
CA ARG A 96 10.67 -14.68 7.43
C ARG A 96 10.57 -14.68 5.92
N LYS A 97 9.35 -14.75 5.38
CA LYS A 97 9.10 -14.72 3.93
C LYS A 97 9.61 -13.44 3.28
N ASN A 98 9.33 -12.28 3.87
CA ASN A 98 9.83 -11.00 3.38
C ASN A 98 11.37 -10.93 3.42
N HIS A 99 12.00 -11.53 4.43
CA HIS A 99 13.46 -11.60 4.50
C HIS A 99 14.05 -12.42 3.35
N THR A 100 13.49 -13.60 3.06
CA THR A 100 13.91 -14.41 1.91
C THR A 100 13.71 -13.67 0.60
N HIS A 101 12.55 -13.05 0.38
CA HIS A 101 12.33 -12.25 -0.82
C HIS A 101 13.32 -11.08 -0.96
N GLN A 102 13.70 -10.45 0.15
CA GLN A 102 14.73 -9.40 0.11
C GLN A 102 16.10 -9.97 -0.29
N GLN A 103 16.47 -11.15 0.21
CA GLN A 103 17.70 -11.83 -0.22
C GLN A 103 17.66 -12.15 -1.72
N ASP A 104 16.55 -12.70 -2.22
CA ASP A 104 16.37 -13.02 -3.65
C ASP A 104 16.50 -11.75 -4.52
N ILE A 105 15.90 -10.64 -4.07
CA ILE A 105 16.01 -9.34 -4.75
C ILE A 105 17.47 -8.86 -4.80
N ASP A 106 18.21 -8.98 -3.70
CA ASP A 106 19.59 -8.54 -3.63
C ASP A 106 20.52 -9.41 -4.49
N ASP A 107 20.26 -10.73 -4.54
CA ASP A 107 20.97 -11.66 -5.41
C ASP A 107 20.72 -11.37 -6.89
N LEU A 108 19.46 -11.16 -7.28
CA LEU A 108 19.10 -10.80 -8.65
C LEU A 108 19.70 -9.45 -9.07
N LYS A 109 19.74 -8.46 -8.17
CA LYS A 109 20.42 -7.18 -8.43
C LYS A 109 21.91 -7.36 -8.69
N ARG A 110 22.59 -8.22 -7.91
CA ARG A 110 24.02 -8.53 -8.12
C ARG A 110 24.25 -9.21 -9.47
N GLN A 111 23.40 -10.17 -9.83
CA GLN A 111 23.48 -10.86 -11.12
C GLN A 111 23.25 -9.89 -12.29
N ASN A 112 22.21 -9.04 -12.20
CA ASN A 112 21.93 -8.03 -13.22
C ASN A 112 23.09 -7.06 -13.39
N ALA A 113 23.71 -6.59 -12.31
CA ALA A 113 24.87 -5.71 -12.39
C ALA A 113 26.05 -6.35 -13.14
N LEU A 114 26.31 -7.65 -12.93
CA LEU A 114 27.35 -8.38 -13.66
C LEU A 114 27.01 -8.53 -15.15
N LEU A 115 25.75 -8.83 -15.47
CA LEU A 115 25.30 -8.93 -16.85
C LEU A 115 25.35 -7.58 -17.57
N GLU A 116 24.92 -6.50 -16.93
CA GLU A 116 25.02 -5.14 -17.44
C GLU A 116 26.47 -4.74 -17.71
N GLN A 117 27.40 -5.13 -16.82
CA GLN A 117 28.83 -4.90 -17.04
C GLN A 117 29.36 -5.66 -18.26
N GLN A 118 28.93 -6.92 -18.46
CA GLN A 118 29.32 -7.72 -19.62
C GLN A 118 28.76 -7.14 -20.92
N VAL A 119 27.49 -6.73 -20.93
CA VAL A 119 26.85 -6.08 -22.09
C VAL A 119 27.63 -4.82 -22.45
N ARG A 120 27.91 -3.94 -21.48
CA ARG A 120 28.69 -2.71 -21.72
C ARG A 120 30.09 -3.00 -22.27
N ALA A 121 30.76 -4.05 -21.78
CA ALA A 121 32.08 -4.44 -22.30
C ALA A 121 32.01 -4.94 -23.74
N LEU A 122 31.02 -5.77 -24.07
CA LEU A 122 30.79 -6.26 -25.44
C LEU A 122 30.41 -5.14 -26.41
N GLU A 123 29.58 -4.19 -25.98
CA GLU A 123 29.24 -2.99 -26.76
C GLU A 123 30.48 -2.14 -27.05
N LYS A 124 31.40 -2.00 -26.07
CA LYS A 124 32.67 -1.30 -26.28
C LYS A 124 33.56 -1.99 -27.31
N VAL A 125 33.67 -3.32 -27.26
CA VAL A 125 34.46 -4.09 -28.25
C VAL A 125 33.81 -3.99 -29.63
N LYS A 126 32.49 -4.17 -29.74
CA LYS A 126 31.75 -4.10 -31.01
C LYS A 126 31.83 -2.70 -31.65
N GLY A 127 31.67 -1.63 -30.85
CA GLY A 127 31.84 -0.25 -31.31
C GLY A 127 33.28 0.06 -31.75
N SER A 128 34.28 -0.49 -31.08
CA SER A 128 35.69 -0.34 -31.46
C SER A 128 36.03 -1.07 -32.77
N THR A 129 35.44 -2.24 -33.05
CA THR A 129 35.64 -2.97 -34.31
C THR A 129 35.00 -2.25 -35.50
N GLN A 130 33.86 -1.59 -35.30
CA GLN A 130 33.20 -0.83 -36.37
C GLN A 130 33.96 0.44 -36.74
N LEU A 131 34.60 1.10 -35.76
CA LEU A 131 35.53 2.19 -36.05
C LEU A 131 36.77 1.69 -36.79
N GLN A 132 37.33 0.52 -36.44
CA GLN A 132 38.46 -0.10 -37.17
C GLN A 132 38.20 -0.42 -38.65
N SER A 133 36.96 -0.71 -39.04
CA SER A 133 36.61 -0.94 -40.45
C SER A 133 36.41 0.36 -41.24
N SER A 134 36.33 1.53 -40.60
CA SER A 134 36.04 2.81 -41.25
C SER A 134 37.27 3.63 -41.65
N TYR A 135 38.48 3.12 -41.41
CA TYR A 135 39.74 3.78 -41.78
C TYR A 135 40.67 2.95 -42.69
N SER A 136 40.09 2.07 -43.51
CA SER A 136 40.77 1.54 -44.69
C SER A 136 39.87 1.59 -45.91
N SER A 137 39.82 2.76 -46.56
CA SER A 137 40.01 2.92 -48.01
C SER A 137 39.58 4.33 -48.46
N PRO A 138 40.43 5.13 -49.13
CA PRO A 138 40.09 6.45 -49.67
C PRO A 138 39.53 6.37 -51.11
N ASP A 139 38.77 5.33 -51.44
CA ASP A 139 38.15 5.22 -52.77
C ASP A 139 36.98 4.24 -52.73
N SER A 140 35.75 4.76 -52.65
CA SER A 140 34.56 3.94 -52.92
C SER A 140 33.42 4.82 -53.39
N SER A 141 33.55 5.26 -54.64
CA SER A 141 32.48 5.27 -55.64
C SER A 141 31.16 5.91 -55.19
N LEU A 142 31.13 7.24 -55.23
CA LEU A 142 29.88 7.96 -55.47
C LEU A 142 29.30 7.45 -56.79
N TYR A 143 28.07 6.93 -56.77
CA TYR A 143 27.33 6.53 -57.95
C TYR A 143 27.43 7.64 -59.02
N THR A 144 28.15 7.36 -60.12
CA THR A 144 28.16 8.22 -61.29
C THR A 144 27.44 7.48 -62.40
N ASN A 145 26.51 8.15 -63.06
CA ASN A 145 25.87 7.62 -64.26
C ASN A 145 26.95 7.48 -65.37
N PRO A 146 26.76 6.62 -66.40
CA PRO A 146 27.72 6.39 -67.48
C PRO A 146 28.12 7.62 -68.32
N LYS A 147 27.61 8.81 -67.98
CA LYS A 147 28.03 10.12 -68.52
C LYS A 147 28.88 10.96 -67.54
N GLY A 148 29.35 10.37 -66.43
CA GLY A 148 30.33 10.98 -65.51
C GLY A 148 29.82 12.15 -64.67
N SER A 149 28.50 12.33 -64.53
CA SER A 149 27.94 13.39 -63.69
C SER A 149 27.52 12.86 -62.32
N ALA A 150 27.96 13.54 -61.26
CA ALA A 150 27.64 13.21 -59.87
C ALA A 150 26.14 13.44 -59.59
N VAL A 151 25.45 12.41 -59.12
CA VAL A 151 24.04 12.50 -58.68
C VAL A 151 23.99 12.84 -57.19
N SER A 152 23.79 14.12 -56.88
CA SER A 152 23.47 14.57 -55.51
C SER A 152 21.98 14.30 -55.27
N ALA A 153 21.64 13.39 -54.36
CA ALA A 153 20.25 13.20 -53.94
C ALA A 153 20.16 13.00 -52.43
N PHE A 154 19.40 13.92 -51.81
CA PHE A 154 18.92 13.94 -50.43
C PHE A 154 19.73 14.77 -49.41
N ASP A 155 19.52 16.09 -49.48
CA ASP A 155 19.55 16.98 -48.30
C ASP A 155 18.21 16.82 -47.57
N GLY A 156 18.18 15.92 -46.58
CA GLY A 156 17.01 15.66 -45.75
C GLY A 156 17.34 16.01 -44.31
N GLY A 157 17.41 17.30 -44.03
CA GLY A 157 17.45 17.84 -42.68
C GLY A 157 16.23 17.36 -41.89
N SER A 158 16.47 16.77 -40.73
CA SER A 158 15.46 16.64 -39.67
C SER A 158 16.18 16.86 -38.34
N ASP A 159 16.13 18.12 -37.92
CA ASP A 159 16.37 18.62 -36.58
C ASP A 159 15.23 18.18 -35.66
N SER A 160 15.32 16.97 -35.11
CA SER A 160 14.37 16.55 -34.07
C SER A 160 14.87 17.03 -32.71
N SER A 161 14.54 18.27 -32.34
CA SER A 161 14.61 18.74 -30.95
C SER A 161 13.42 18.17 -30.17
N SER A 162 13.67 17.26 -29.23
CA SER A 162 12.69 16.92 -28.18
C SER A 162 13.08 17.65 -26.90
N GLU A 163 12.28 18.65 -26.56
CA GLU A 163 12.22 19.24 -25.22
C GLU A 163 11.74 18.18 -24.22
N SER A 164 12.53 17.94 -23.17
CA SER A 164 12.13 17.16 -22.02
C SER A 164 11.76 18.12 -20.88
N GLU A 165 10.47 18.15 -20.54
CA GLU A 165 9.90 18.77 -19.33
C GLU A 165 10.59 18.21 -18.06
N PRO A 166 11.00 19.05 -17.10
CA PRO A 166 11.30 18.59 -15.75
C PRO A 166 10.03 18.59 -14.89
N GLU A 167 9.55 17.39 -14.51
CA GLU A 167 8.56 17.24 -13.45
C GLU A 167 9.09 17.79 -12.12
N GLU A 168 8.30 18.70 -11.55
CA GLU A 168 8.55 19.41 -10.30
C GLU A 168 8.31 18.52 -9.06
N PRO A 169 9.19 18.53 -8.05
CA PRO A 169 8.96 17.82 -6.79
C PRO A 169 7.97 18.58 -5.90
N GLN A 170 6.80 17.98 -5.62
CA GLN A 170 5.83 18.52 -4.67
C GLN A 170 6.43 18.64 -3.27
N THR A 171 6.57 19.88 -2.80
CA THR A 171 7.07 20.23 -1.48
C THR A 171 5.91 20.37 -0.46
N ARG A 172 6.19 19.86 0.74
CA ARG A 172 5.76 20.33 2.08
C ARG A 172 4.30 20.12 2.53
N LYS A 173 4.15 19.31 3.59
CA LYS A 173 3.32 19.67 4.75
C LYS A 173 4.13 19.57 6.04
N LYS A 174 4.04 20.63 6.83
CA LYS A 174 4.87 20.99 7.98
C LYS A 174 4.36 20.30 9.25
N LEU A 175 5.26 19.68 10.03
CA LEU A 175 4.98 19.32 11.43
C LEU A 175 5.60 20.42 12.31
N ARG A 176 4.74 21.18 13.01
CA ARG A 176 5.15 22.20 13.98
C ARG A 176 5.42 21.49 15.30
N VAL A 177 6.67 21.53 15.75
CA VAL A 177 7.09 21.20 17.11
C VAL A 177 6.76 22.39 17.98
N GLU A 178 5.98 22.19 19.04
CA GLU A 178 5.95 23.08 20.19
C GLU A 178 6.48 22.28 21.38
N ALA A 179 7.46 22.89 22.05
CA ALA A 179 8.03 22.43 23.31
C ALA A 179 7.61 23.42 24.39
N SER A 180 7.06 22.91 25.49
CA SER A 180 7.21 23.40 26.87
C SER A 180 6.66 22.36 27.81
#